data_AF-A0A3B9KIA3-F1
#
_entry.id   AF-A0A3B9KIA3-F1
#
_cell.length_a   1.000
_cell.length_b   1.000
_cell.length_c   1.000
_cell.angle_alpha   90.00
_cell.angle_beta   90.00
_cell.angle_gamma   90.00
#
_symmetry.space_group_name_H-M   'P 1'
#
loop_
_entity.id
_entity.type
_entity.pdbx_description
1 polymer ?
#
loop_
_entity_poly.entity_id
_entity_poly.type
_entity_poly.pdbx_seq_one_letter_code
_entity_poly.pdbx_strand_id
1 'polypeptide(L)' 'MRVALVAPLVSAIAQPYLGGAQALLADLAQGLIQRGHTVTLFARDDSFVPGISIEPIDVPRNVLPANFSQPVQ' A
#
# COMPACT_ATOMS: atom_id res chain seq x y z
N MET A 1 9.64 -10.47 -14.02
CA MET A 1 8.64 -11.26 -13.26
C MET A 1 7.38 -10.42 -13.10
N ARG A 2 6.24 -11.06 -12.80
CA ARG A 2 4.99 -10.36 -12.43
C ARG A 2 4.81 -10.47 -10.92
N VAL A 3 4.67 -9.34 -10.24
CA VAL A 3 4.57 -9.26 -8.78
C VAL A 3 3.29 -8.54 -8.40
N ALA A 4 2.48 -9.18 -7.56
CA ALA A 4 1.36 -8.56 -6.89
C ALA A 4 1.79 -8.15 -5.48
N LEU A 5 1.71 -6.86 -5.17
CA LEU A 5 1.92 -6.36 -3.81
C LEU A 5 0.56 -6.00 -3.23
N VAL A 6 0.23 -6.57 -2.07
CA VAL A 6 -0.97 -6.18 -1.30
C VAL A 6 -0.56 -5.11 -0.30
N ALA A 7 -1.10 -3.90 -0.48
CA ALA A 7 -0.83 -2.76 0.37
C ALA A 7 -1.65 -2.77 1.66
N PRO A 8 -1.34 -1.90 2.63
CA PRO A 8 -2.28 -1.57 3.69
C PRO A 8 -3.62 -1.13 3.09
N LEU A 9 -4.67 -1.86 3.44
CA LEU A 9 -6.02 -1.65 2.90
C LEU A 9 -6.78 -0.53 3.64
N VAL A 10 -6.28 -0.16 4.81
CA VAL A 10 -6.88 0.84 5.71
C VAL A 10 -6.21 2.21 5.65
N SER A 11 -5.02 2.30 5.07
CA SER A 11 -4.26 3.53 4.89
C SER A 11 -3.71 3.60 3.46
N ALA A 12 -4.13 4.63 2.73
CA ALA A 12 -3.70 4.90 1.36
C ALA A 12 -2.18 4.98 1.25
N ILE A 13 -1.55 4.42 0.22
CA ILE A 13 -0.14 4.74 -0.05
C ILE A 13 -0.12 6.10 -0.75
N ALA A 14 0.11 7.18 -0.01
CA ALA A 14 0.21 8.54 -0.55
C ALA A 14 1.15 9.37 0.32
N GLN A 15 1.81 10.37 -0.27
CA GLN A 15 2.64 11.33 0.46
C GLN A 15 1.75 12.41 1.12
N PRO A 16 2.00 12.80 2.39
CA PRO A 16 3.01 12.24 3.30
C PRO A 16 2.61 10.87 3.87
N TYR A 17 3.57 9.94 3.97
CA TYR A 17 3.30 8.62 4.56
C TYR A 17 2.99 8.73 6.06
N LEU A 18 1.96 8.00 6.51
CA LEU A 18 1.53 7.96 7.91
C LEU A 18 2.34 6.95 8.74
N GLY A 19 2.95 5.96 8.09
CA GLY A 19 3.73 4.92 8.76
C GLY A 19 4.66 4.14 7.84
N GLY A 20 5.53 3.33 8.44
CA GLY A 20 6.61 2.62 7.74
C GLY A 20 6.15 1.63 6.66
N ALA A 21 4.96 1.03 6.82
CA ALA A 21 4.44 0.10 5.82
C ALA A 21 4.16 0.78 4.47
N GLN A 22 3.66 2.03 4.47
CA GLN A 22 3.43 2.78 3.23
C GLN A 22 4.75 3.13 2.55
N ALA A 23 5.74 3.60 3.32
CA ALA A 23 7.06 3.94 2.80
C ALA A 23 7.77 2.72 2.22
N LEU A 24 7.82 1.62 2.97
CA LEU A 24 8.44 0.36 2.55
C LEU A 24 7.86 -0.15 1.22
N LEU A 25 6.53 -0.20 1.10
CA LEU A 25 5.89 -0.73 -0.10
C LEU A 25 6.06 0.18 -1.31
N ALA A 26 6.01 1.50 -1.13
CA ALA A 26 6.29 2.44 -2.21
C ALA A 26 7.73 2.26 -2.74
N ASP A 27 8.72 2.20 -1.83
CA ASP A 27 10.12 2.02 -2.19
C ASP A 27 10.38 0.66 -2.82
N LEU A 28 9.76 -0.40 -2.30
CA LEU A 28 9.86 -1.75 -2.85
C LEU A 28 9.27 -1.80 -4.27
N ALA A 29 8.07 -1.24 -4.48
CA ALA A 29 7.43 -1.21 -5.79
C ALA A 29 8.29 -0.47 -6.82
N GLN A 30 8.82 0.70 -6.45
CA GLN A 30 9.76 1.45 -7.28
C GLN A 30 11.01 0.63 -7.62
N GLY A 31 11.65 0.05 -6.61
CA GLY A 31 12.86 -0.75 -6.80
C GLY A 31 12.67 -1.98 -7.67
N LEU A 32 11.48 -2.59 -7.66
CA LEU A 32 11.11 -3.72 -8.51
C LEU A 32 10.87 -3.29 -9.96
N ILE A 33 10.15 -2.18 -10.20
CA ILE A 33 9.94 -1.67 -11.57
C ILE A 33 11.26 -1.23 -12.20
N GLN A 34 12.13 -0.56 -11.44
CA GLN A 34 13.46 -0.15 -11.90
C GLN A 34 14.33 -1.34 -12.33
N ARG A 35 14.04 -2.55 -11.83
CA ARG A 35 14.71 -3.81 -12.21
C ARG A 35 14.01 -4.57 -13.34
N GLY A 36 13.03 -3.94 -14.00
CA GLY A 36 12.31 -4.53 -15.13
C GLY A 36 11.22 -5.54 -14.72
N HIS A 37 10.70 -5.46 -13.50
CA HIS A 37 9.57 -6.27 -13.09
C HIS A 37 8.23 -5.56 -13.37
N THR A 38 7.20 -6.34 -13.69
CA THR A 38 5.83 -5.84 -13.77
C THR A 38 5.21 -5.92 -12.39
N VAL A 39 4.86 -4.76 -11.81
CA VAL A 39 4.29 -4.68 -10.46
C VAL A 39 2.87 -4.13 -10.53
N THR A 40 1.95 -4.83 -9.88
CA THR A 40 0.59 -4.33 -9.60
C THR A 40 0.44 -4.20 -8.10
N LEU A 41 -0.03 -3.04 -7.65
CA LEU A 41 -0.27 -2.74 -6.25
C LEU A 41 -1.78 -2.81 -5.97
N PHE A 42 -2.19 -3.81 -5.20
CA PHE A 42 -3.55 -3.96 -4.73
C PHE A 42 -3.71 -3.10 -3.48
N ALA A 43 -4.38 -1.96 -3.59
CA ALA A 43 -4.40 -0.94 -2.55
C ALA A 43 -5.74 -0.21 -2.49
N ARG A 44 -5.93 0.64 -1.47
CA ARG A 44 -7.09 1.55 -1.41
C ARG A 44 -7.11 2.48 -2.63
N ASP A 45 -8.30 2.86 -3.07
CA ASP A 45 -8.60 3.68 -4.25
C ASP A 45 -7.88 5.04 -4.31
N ASP A 46 -7.54 5.62 -3.16
CA ASP A 46 -6.79 6.87 -3.00
C ASP A 46 -5.26 6.68 -2.92
N SER A 47 -4.74 5.46 -3.18
CA SER A 47 -3.31 5.18 -3.21
C SER A 47 -2.67 5.61 -4.53
N PHE A 48 -1.44 6.13 -4.45
CA PHE A 48 -0.64 6.56 -5.57
C PHE A 48 0.86 6.28 -5.36
N VAL A 49 1.46 5.57 -6.31
CA VAL A 49 2.92 5.42 -6.41
C VAL A 49 3.32 5.65 -7.88
N PRO A 50 4.26 6.59 -8.18
CA PRO A 50 4.60 6.96 -9.55
C PRO A 50 4.96 5.76 -10.43
N GLY A 51 4.32 5.61 -11.59
CA GLY A 51 4.64 4.54 -12.54
C GLY A 51 4.25 3.12 -12.11
N ILE A 52 3.57 2.94 -10.97
CA ILE A 52 3.02 1.66 -10.53
C ILE A 52 1.55 1.56 -10.96
N SER A 53 1.12 0.39 -11.46
CA SER A 53 -0.29 0.11 -11.71
C SER A 53 -0.99 -0.18 -10.38
N ILE A 54 -2.08 0.54 -10.10
CA ILE A 54 -2.91 0.34 -8.92
C ILE A 54 -4.15 -0.48 -9.31
N GLU A 55 -4.40 -1.56 -8.56
CA GLU A 55 -5.66 -2.29 -8.58
C GLU A 55 -6.43 -1.93 -7.30
N PRO A 56 -7.54 -1.18 -7.38
CA PRO A 56 -8.23 -0.71 -6.20
C PRO A 56 -8.94 -1.86 -5.47
N ILE A 57 -8.78 -1.91 -4.15
CA ILE A 57 -9.52 -2.80 -3.25
C ILE A 57 -10.50 -1.94 -2.47
N ASP A 58 -11.80 -2.22 -2.64
CA ASP A 58 -12.85 -1.57 -1.87
C ASP A 58 -12.83 -2.08 -0.42
N VAL A 59 -12.67 -1.13 0.50
CA VAL A 59 -12.59 -1.39 1.94
C VAL A 59 -13.55 -0.43 2.61
N PRO A 60 -14.55 -0.93 3.36
CA PRO A 60 -15.50 -0.06 4.03
C PRO A 60 -14.81 1.01 4.89
N ARG A 61 -15.31 2.25 4.82
CA ARG A 61 -14.69 3.41 5.50
C ARG A 61 -14.63 3.28 7.03
N ASN A 62 -15.45 2.39 7.60
CA ASN A 62 -15.47 2.09 9.03
C ASN A 62 -14.40 1.08 9.47
N VAL A 63 -13.63 0.49 8.54
CA VAL A 63 -12.47 -0.33 8.88
C VAL A 63 -11.30 0.58 9.24
N LEU A 64 -10.88 0.52 10.50
CA LEU A 64 -9.79 1.33 11.05
C LEU A 64 -8.50 0.52 11.15
N PRO A 65 -7.32 1.18 11.13
CA PRO A 65 -6.06 0.52 11.47
C PRO A 65 -6.12 -0.15 12.84
N ALA A 66 -5.52 -1.33 12.94
CA ALA A 66 -5.37 -2.01 14.22
C ALA A 66 -4.54 -1.14 15.17
N ASN A 67 -5.05 -0.94 16.39
CA ASN A 67 -4.34 -0.24 17.44
C ASN A 67 -3.78 -1.24 18.46
N PHE A 68 -2.54 -1.69 18.24
CA PHE A 68 -1.85 -2.63 19.12
C PHE A 68 -1.30 -2.00 20.40
N SER A 69 -1.46 -0.68 20.58
CA SER A 69 -0.98 0.03 21.76
C SER A 69 -2.01 0.11 22.89
N GLN A 70 -3.27 -0.22 22.60
CA GLN A 70 -4.33 -0.26 23.61
C GLN A 70 -4.37 -1.64 24.29
N PRO A 71 -4.78 -1.70 25.57
CA PRO A 71 -5.05 -2.96 26.25
C PRO A 71 -6.06 -3.77 25.44
N VAL A 72 -5.85 -5.09 25.36
CA VAL A 72 -6.87 -6.00 24.85
C VAL A 72 -8.10 -5.86 25.75
N GLN A 73 -9.23 -5.51 25.16
CA GLN A 73 -10.50 -5.30 25.86
C GLN A 73 -11.13 -6.62 26.27
#